data_AF-A0A4Z2ITB4-F1
#
_entry.id   AF-A0A4Z2ITB4-F1
#
_cell.length_a   1.000
_cell.length_b   1.000
_cell.length_c   1.000
_cell.angle_alpha   90.00
_cell.angle_beta   90.00
_cell.angle_gamma   90.00
#
_symmetry.space_group_name_H-M   'P 1'
#
loop_
_entity.id
_entity.type
_entity.pdbx_description
1 polymer ?
#
loop_
_entity_poly.entity_id
_entity_poly.type
_entity_poly.pdbx_seq_one_letter_code
_entity_poly.pdbx_strand_id
1 'polypeptide(L)'
;MKGGSCRKPSRAVAALFIPVTLLMLSCRGASGSHKMTQTSMTHATASAAGPGHSLTEYLQVNILYSEHFHVWLLSLVGSVAVGLSGIFPLLVIPIEAGAALKTEAGGQRLKQLLSFAIGGLLGDVFLHLLPEAWERSRSSAGKHNHYMTQGLWVILGLLVFLILEKMFPDRDSNEDLSSNSDLNSHSASESISAFSGKASASLKNGHRAESWKSSKQSLQERSQKIKTCGYLNLLANCIDNFTHGLAVAGSFLVSKKVGFLTTFAILLHEIPHEVGDFAILLRAGFDRCSAARMQLSTALVGVLGACFALCAQSPKGTENATAWILPFTSGGFLYIALVNVVPDLLEESSLRQSFLQILLIFCGVAVMAVLSAIVD
;
A
#
# COMPACT_ATOMS: atom_id res chain seq x y z
N MET A 1 -6.21 -21.12 -25.63
CA MET A 1 -6.51 -20.48 -24.32
C MET A 1 -7.99 -20.67 -24.05
N LYS A 2 -8.37 -21.47 -23.05
CA LYS A 2 -9.79 -21.68 -22.68
C LYS A 2 -10.20 -20.53 -21.75
N GLY A 3 -11.16 -19.71 -22.19
CA GLY A 3 -11.80 -18.69 -21.37
C GLY A 3 -12.61 -19.35 -20.26
N GLY A 4 -12.04 -19.42 -19.06
CA GLY A 4 -12.77 -19.80 -17.85
C GLY A 4 -13.63 -18.63 -17.40
N SER A 5 -14.95 -18.81 -17.41
CA SER A 5 -15.91 -17.87 -16.83
C SER A 5 -15.54 -17.59 -15.37
N CYS A 6 -15.09 -16.36 -15.07
CA CYS A 6 -14.66 -15.97 -13.74
C CYS A 6 -15.85 -15.98 -12.77
N ARG A 7 -15.79 -16.85 -11.76
CA ARG A 7 -16.75 -16.85 -10.65
C ARG A 7 -16.47 -15.58 -9.83
N LYS A 8 -17.47 -14.69 -9.72
CA LYS A 8 -17.36 -13.35 -9.14
C LYS A 8 -16.54 -13.34 -7.83
N PRO A 9 -15.67 -12.32 -7.58
CA PRO A 9 -14.86 -12.18 -6.36
C PRO A 9 -15.66 -12.04 -5.04
N SER A 10 -16.98 -12.20 -5.09
CA SER A 10 -17.93 -12.13 -3.97
C SER A 10 -17.51 -12.95 -2.74
N ARG A 11 -16.85 -14.11 -2.89
CA ARG A 11 -16.41 -14.91 -1.73
C ARG A 11 -15.21 -14.30 -0.98
N ALA A 12 -14.31 -13.64 -1.70
CA ALA A 12 -13.17 -12.96 -1.09
C ALA A 12 -13.60 -11.61 -0.47
N VAL A 13 -14.52 -10.90 -1.11
CA VAL A 13 -15.16 -9.71 -0.53
C VAL A 13 -15.93 -10.07 0.74
N ALA A 14 -16.71 -11.15 0.73
CA ALA A 14 -17.40 -11.65 1.93
C ALA A 14 -16.42 -12.06 3.04
N ALA A 15 -15.26 -12.63 2.69
CA ALA A 15 -14.21 -12.96 3.64
C ALA A 15 -13.53 -11.73 4.26
N LEU A 16 -13.70 -10.53 3.70
CA LEU A 16 -13.25 -9.27 4.30
C LEU A 16 -14.20 -8.80 5.41
N PHE A 17 -15.52 -8.98 5.21
CA PHE A 17 -16.54 -8.56 6.17
C PHE A 17 -16.66 -9.52 7.37
N ILE A 18 -16.41 -10.82 7.19
CA ILE A 18 -16.57 -11.81 8.28
C ILE A 18 -15.61 -11.57 9.47
N PRO A 19 -14.28 -11.41 9.27
CA PRO A 19 -13.35 -11.09 10.34
C PRO A 19 -13.64 -9.74 10.98
N VAL A 20 -14.00 -8.72 10.19
CA VAL A 20 -14.41 -7.40 10.67
C VAL A 20 -15.61 -7.50 11.63
N THR A 21 -16.61 -8.29 11.26
CA THR A 21 -17.82 -8.48 12.07
C THR A 21 -17.53 -9.29 13.34
N LEU A 22 -16.69 -10.34 13.24
CA LEU A 22 -16.25 -11.17 14.37
C LEU A 22 -15.36 -10.40 15.35
N LEU A 23 -14.48 -9.53 14.85
CA LEU A 23 -13.62 -8.67 15.68
C LEU A 23 -14.46 -7.61 16.39
N MET A 24 -15.41 -6.98 15.70
CA MET A 24 -16.39 -6.06 16.30
C MET A 24 -17.22 -6.73 17.42
N LEU A 25 -17.59 -8.00 17.26
CA LEU A 25 -18.25 -8.78 18.31
C LEU A 25 -17.32 -9.12 19.49
N SER A 26 -16.07 -9.45 19.21
CA SER A 26 -15.09 -9.87 20.22
C SER A 26 -14.62 -8.68 21.09
N CYS A 27 -14.41 -7.50 20.48
CA CYS A 27 -14.10 -6.27 21.19
C CYS A 27 -15.29 -5.78 22.06
N ARG A 28 -16.54 -6.05 21.64
CA ARG A 28 -17.75 -5.86 22.48
C ARG A 28 -17.72 -6.75 23.73
N GLY A 29 -17.30 -8.01 23.61
CA GLY A 29 -17.23 -8.97 24.73
C GLY A 29 -16.17 -8.61 25.78
N ALA A 30 -14.99 -8.15 25.34
CA ALA A 30 -13.90 -7.77 26.24
C ALA A 30 -14.21 -6.50 27.05
N SER A 31 -14.94 -5.52 26.47
CA SER A 31 -15.37 -4.30 27.17
C SER A 31 -16.54 -4.53 28.13
N GLY A 32 -17.43 -5.48 27.83
CA GLY A 32 -18.57 -5.84 28.69
C GLY A 32 -18.18 -6.60 29.96
N SER A 33 -17.18 -7.49 29.86
CA SER A 33 -16.77 -8.35 30.99
C SER A 33 -16.12 -7.56 32.14
N HIS A 34 -15.41 -6.46 31.84
CA HIS A 34 -14.78 -5.61 32.85
C HIS A 34 -15.74 -4.62 33.53
N LYS A 35 -16.97 -4.47 33.02
CA LYS A 35 -18.00 -3.54 33.55
C LYS A 35 -19.11 -4.24 34.35
N MET A 36 -19.35 -5.53 34.14
CA MET A 36 -20.35 -6.28 34.91
C MET A 36 -19.97 -6.43 36.39
N THR A 37 -18.66 -6.49 36.69
CA THR A 37 -18.12 -6.46 38.06
C THR A 37 -18.19 -5.09 38.72
N GLN A 38 -18.15 -3.99 37.96
CA GLN A 38 -18.22 -2.63 38.50
C GLN A 38 -19.66 -2.15 38.73
N THR A 39 -20.61 -2.61 37.90
CA THR A 39 -22.04 -2.28 38.01
C THR A 39 -22.69 -2.94 39.24
N SER A 40 -22.15 -4.08 39.70
CA SER A 40 -22.64 -4.77 40.89
C SER A 40 -22.24 -4.08 42.20
N MET A 41 -21.16 -3.27 42.20
CA MET A 41 -20.75 -2.50 43.39
C MET A 41 -21.39 -1.11 43.48
N THR A 42 -21.80 -0.50 42.37
CA THR A 42 -22.53 0.78 42.36
C THR A 42 -24.01 0.60 42.73
N HIS A 43 -24.61 -0.55 42.44
CA HIS A 43 -26.00 -0.84 42.82
C HIS A 43 -26.19 -1.07 44.33
N ALA A 44 -25.13 -1.35 45.08
CA ALA A 44 -25.15 -1.49 46.54
C ALA A 44 -24.98 -0.15 47.29
N THR A 45 -24.53 0.91 46.61
CA THR A 45 -24.31 2.26 47.19
C THR A 45 -25.31 3.31 46.69
N ALA A 46 -26.09 3.02 45.64
CA ALA A 46 -27.08 3.93 45.05
C ALA A 46 -28.41 4.04 45.82
N SER A 47 -28.59 3.35 46.95
CA SER A 47 -29.83 3.45 47.73
C SER A 47 -29.93 4.71 48.61
N ALA A 48 -29.00 5.68 48.50
CA ALA A 48 -28.93 6.83 49.41
C ALA A 48 -28.73 8.22 48.78
N ALA A 49 -28.78 8.40 47.45
CA ALA A 49 -28.63 9.73 46.83
C ALA A 49 -29.63 9.98 45.70
N GLY A 50 -30.25 11.17 45.71
CA GLY A 50 -31.41 11.56 44.90
C GLY A 50 -31.25 11.58 43.38
N PRO A 51 -32.33 11.86 42.62
CA PRO A 51 -32.51 11.45 41.22
C PRO A 51 -31.77 12.30 40.15
N GLY A 52 -30.80 13.15 40.54
CA GLY A 52 -30.17 14.10 39.62
C GLY A 52 -28.86 13.63 38.96
N HIS A 53 -28.06 12.79 39.64
CA HIS A 53 -26.68 12.50 39.21
C HIS A 53 -26.57 11.30 38.24
N SER A 54 -27.53 10.37 38.31
CA SER A 54 -27.51 9.14 37.51
C SER A 54 -27.81 9.38 36.04
N LEU A 55 -28.78 10.25 35.70
CA LEU A 55 -29.19 10.48 34.31
C LEU A 55 -28.07 11.11 33.47
N THR A 56 -27.33 12.06 34.04
CA THR A 56 -26.15 12.68 33.40
C THR A 56 -25.05 11.68 33.14
N GLU A 57 -24.81 10.75 34.07
CA GLU A 57 -23.79 9.70 33.92
C GLU A 57 -24.22 8.67 32.86
N TYR A 58 -25.50 8.29 32.83
CA TYR A 58 -26.07 7.44 31.78
C TYR A 58 -26.04 8.09 30.39
N LEU A 59 -26.37 9.39 30.28
CA LEU A 59 -26.27 10.13 29.02
C LEU A 59 -24.82 10.22 28.55
N GLN A 60 -23.88 10.55 29.45
CA GLN A 60 -22.45 10.66 29.14
C GLN A 60 -21.89 9.33 28.64
N VAL A 61 -22.25 8.22 29.30
CA VAL A 61 -21.83 6.86 28.90
C VAL A 61 -22.42 6.49 27.54
N ASN A 62 -23.70 6.77 27.28
CA ASN A 62 -24.31 6.48 25.97
C ASN A 62 -23.72 7.33 24.83
N ILE A 63 -23.45 8.61 25.06
CA ILE A 63 -22.82 9.51 24.08
C ILE A 63 -21.39 9.03 23.78
N LEU A 64 -20.62 8.67 24.81
CA LEU A 64 -19.26 8.14 24.65
C LEU A 64 -19.25 6.80 23.90
N TYR A 65 -20.22 5.91 24.20
CA TYR A 65 -20.40 4.66 23.46
C TYR A 65 -20.76 4.89 21.99
N SER A 66 -21.62 5.87 21.70
CA SER A 66 -22.00 6.21 20.33
C SER A 66 -20.82 6.76 19.54
N GLU A 67 -20.07 7.72 20.10
CA GLU A 67 -18.93 8.34 19.41
C GLU A 67 -17.78 7.34 19.19
N HIS A 68 -17.43 6.52 20.18
CA HIS A 68 -16.43 5.46 19.99
C HIS A 68 -16.88 4.44 18.92
N PHE A 69 -18.15 4.07 18.90
CA PHE A 69 -18.68 3.14 17.90
C PHE A 69 -18.61 3.74 16.48
N HIS A 70 -18.94 5.03 16.31
CA HIS A 70 -18.84 5.71 15.03
C HIS A 70 -17.41 5.77 14.51
N VAL A 71 -16.43 6.07 15.36
CA VAL A 71 -15.01 6.11 14.96
C VAL A 71 -14.52 4.73 14.52
N TRP A 72 -14.87 3.68 15.25
CA TRP A 72 -14.52 2.30 14.89
C TRP A 72 -15.16 1.88 13.57
N LEU A 73 -16.45 2.16 13.40
CA LEU A 73 -17.17 1.84 12.18
C LEU A 73 -16.59 2.58 10.97
N LEU A 74 -16.40 3.90 11.08
CA LEU A 74 -15.86 4.72 9.99
C LEU A 74 -14.43 4.33 9.63
N SER A 75 -13.59 4.03 10.62
CA SER A 75 -12.22 3.53 10.39
C SER A 75 -12.23 2.22 9.61
N LEU A 76 -13.05 1.25 10.02
CA LEU A 76 -13.14 -0.03 9.32
C LEU A 76 -13.73 0.12 7.92
N VAL A 77 -14.79 0.92 7.76
CA VAL A 77 -15.37 1.19 6.44
C VAL A 77 -14.36 1.89 5.53
N GLY A 78 -13.62 2.88 6.05
CA GLY A 78 -12.58 3.58 5.30
C GLY A 78 -11.45 2.65 4.87
N SER A 79 -10.92 1.83 5.78
CA SER A 79 -9.84 0.88 5.45
C SER A 79 -10.29 -0.22 4.50
N VAL A 80 -11.54 -0.68 4.61
CA VAL A 80 -12.13 -1.59 3.63
C VAL A 80 -12.29 -0.90 2.26
N ALA A 81 -12.75 0.34 2.23
CA ALA A 81 -12.89 1.10 0.99
C ALA A 81 -11.54 1.28 0.28
N VAL A 82 -10.48 1.62 1.04
CA VAL A 82 -9.11 1.67 0.52
C VAL A 82 -8.69 0.30 -0.03
N GLY A 83 -8.78 -0.77 0.75
CA GLY A 83 -8.34 -2.09 0.29
C GLY A 83 -9.17 -2.66 -0.88
N LEU A 84 -10.41 -2.21 -1.08
CA LEU A 84 -11.22 -2.56 -2.24
C LEU A 84 -10.76 -1.86 -3.53
N SER A 85 -9.93 -0.81 -3.44
CA SER A 85 -9.31 -0.18 -4.62
C SER A 85 -8.46 -1.19 -5.41
N GLY A 86 -7.88 -2.21 -4.77
CA GLY A 86 -7.15 -3.29 -5.44
C GLY A 86 -7.99 -4.12 -6.40
N ILE A 87 -9.33 -4.04 -6.35
CA ILE A 87 -10.20 -4.68 -7.37
C ILE A 87 -10.50 -3.72 -8.54
N PHE A 88 -10.29 -2.41 -8.36
CA PHE A 88 -10.53 -1.40 -9.39
C PHE A 88 -9.82 -1.69 -10.73
N PRO A 89 -8.57 -2.19 -10.76
CA PRO A 89 -7.93 -2.58 -12.01
C PRO A 89 -8.73 -3.60 -12.82
N LEU A 90 -9.46 -4.52 -12.17
CA LEU A 90 -10.31 -5.51 -12.84
C LEU A 90 -11.53 -4.89 -13.54
N LEU A 91 -11.98 -3.71 -13.10
CA LEU A 91 -13.08 -2.95 -13.71
C LEU A 91 -12.61 -2.06 -14.85
N VAL A 92 -11.42 -1.47 -14.71
CA VAL A 92 -10.89 -0.47 -15.66
C VAL A 92 -10.05 -1.09 -16.77
N ILE A 93 -9.38 -2.22 -16.53
CA ILE A 93 -8.52 -2.88 -17.51
C ILE A 93 -9.36 -3.91 -18.29
N PRO A 94 -9.72 -3.65 -19.58
CA PRO A 94 -10.48 -4.61 -20.37
C PRO A 94 -9.76 -5.95 -20.58
N ILE A 95 -10.51 -6.95 -21.04
CA ILE A 95 -10.10 -8.36 -21.14
C ILE A 95 -8.95 -8.57 -22.16
N GLU A 96 -8.56 -7.55 -22.92
CA GLU A 96 -7.37 -7.54 -23.79
C GLU A 96 -6.20 -6.67 -23.25
N ALA A 97 -6.37 -5.94 -22.14
CA ALA A 97 -5.53 -4.79 -21.77
C ALA A 97 -4.30 -5.06 -20.89
N GLY A 98 -3.97 -6.31 -20.56
CA GLY A 98 -2.62 -6.64 -20.09
C GLY A 98 -1.53 -6.27 -21.12
N ALA A 99 -1.92 -6.13 -22.40
CA ALA A 99 -1.10 -5.58 -23.47
C ALA A 99 -1.19 -4.05 -23.61
N ALA A 100 -2.30 -3.41 -23.18
CA ALA A 100 -2.50 -1.97 -23.30
C ALA A 100 -1.61 -1.16 -22.33
N LEU A 101 -1.36 -1.68 -21.12
CA LEU A 101 -0.39 -1.10 -20.18
C LEU A 101 1.07 -1.28 -20.64
N LYS A 102 1.32 -2.15 -21.63
CA LYS A 102 2.63 -2.25 -22.31
C LYS A 102 2.77 -1.28 -23.48
N THR A 103 1.69 -0.58 -23.85
CA THR A 103 1.79 0.46 -24.88
C THR A 103 2.38 1.72 -24.26
N GLU A 104 3.21 2.41 -25.03
CA GLU A 104 3.84 3.67 -24.63
C GLU A 104 2.78 4.71 -24.17
N ALA A 105 1.63 4.77 -24.86
CA ALA A 105 0.51 5.63 -24.50
C ALA A 105 -0.15 5.26 -23.16
N GLY A 106 -0.24 3.97 -22.83
CA GLY A 106 -0.78 3.49 -21.56
C GLY A 106 0.14 3.84 -20.38
N GLY A 107 1.45 3.62 -20.55
CA GLY A 107 2.46 4.02 -19.57
C GLY A 107 2.45 5.52 -19.32
N GLN A 108 2.31 6.34 -20.37
CA GLN A 108 2.25 7.79 -20.23
C GLN A 108 1.05 8.26 -19.41
N ARG A 109 -0.14 7.70 -19.67
CA ARG A 109 -1.35 8.04 -18.91
C ARG A 109 -1.24 7.60 -17.46
N LEU A 110 -0.60 6.46 -17.18
CA LEU A 110 -0.35 6.02 -15.82
C LEU A 110 0.58 7.00 -15.09
N LYS A 111 1.69 7.41 -15.71
CA LYS A 111 2.60 8.42 -15.13
C LYS A 111 1.90 9.75 -14.84
N GLN A 112 1.02 10.21 -15.75
CA GLN A 112 0.20 11.41 -15.53
C GLN A 112 -0.75 11.25 -14.34
N LEU A 113 -1.49 10.14 -14.28
CA LEU A 113 -2.40 9.86 -13.18
C LEU A 113 -1.65 9.76 -11.84
N LEU A 114 -0.48 9.12 -11.87
CA LEU A 114 0.42 8.95 -10.73
C LEU A 114 1.00 10.31 -10.26
N SER A 115 1.30 11.22 -11.18
CA SER A 115 1.69 12.59 -10.86
C SER A 115 0.60 13.34 -10.10
N PHE A 116 -0.65 13.23 -10.54
CA PHE A 116 -1.79 13.81 -9.82
C PHE A 116 -1.96 13.19 -8.43
N ALA A 117 -1.87 11.87 -8.33
CA ALA A 117 -1.95 11.11 -7.10
C ALA A 117 -0.88 11.51 -6.07
N ILE A 118 0.39 11.65 -6.48
CA ILE A 118 1.46 12.13 -5.60
C ILE A 118 1.15 13.53 -5.09
N GLY A 119 0.66 14.42 -5.95
CA GLY A 119 0.21 15.74 -5.52
C GLY A 119 -0.85 15.67 -4.42
N GLY A 120 -1.82 14.78 -4.58
CA GLY A 120 -2.82 14.50 -3.54
C GLY A 120 -2.22 13.96 -2.25
N LEU A 121 -1.31 12.98 -2.34
CA LEU A 121 -0.65 12.38 -1.17
C LEU A 121 0.24 13.40 -0.42
N LEU A 122 1.03 14.20 -1.14
CA LEU A 122 1.82 15.27 -0.55
C LEU A 122 0.94 16.36 0.07
N GLY A 123 -0.19 16.68 -0.58
CA GLY A 123 -1.21 17.59 -0.04
C GLY A 123 -1.78 17.08 1.28
N ASP A 124 -2.13 15.79 1.37
CA ASP A 124 -2.59 15.15 2.60
C ASP A 124 -1.55 15.22 3.72
N VAL A 125 -0.30 14.88 3.43
CA VAL A 125 0.77 14.95 4.44
C VAL A 125 0.96 16.37 4.97
N PHE A 126 1.19 17.35 4.07
CA PHE A 126 1.64 18.68 4.48
C PHE A 126 0.53 19.63 4.88
N LEU A 127 -0.66 19.51 4.28
CA LEU A 127 -1.78 20.42 4.55
C LEU A 127 -2.75 19.85 5.57
N HIS A 128 -2.64 18.57 5.92
CA HIS A 128 -3.65 17.89 6.72
C HIS A 128 -3.08 17.06 7.87
N LEU A 129 -2.31 15.98 7.61
CA LEU A 129 -1.82 15.07 8.65
C LEU A 129 -0.83 15.73 9.62
N LEU A 130 0.20 16.42 9.10
CA LEU A 130 1.22 17.04 9.95
C LEU A 130 0.68 18.24 10.76
N PRO A 131 -0.06 19.19 10.17
CA PRO A 131 -0.68 20.28 10.93
C PRO A 131 -1.56 19.77 12.07
N GLU A 132 -2.40 18.77 11.82
CA GLU A 132 -3.29 18.17 12.81
C GLU A 132 -2.51 17.49 13.94
N ALA A 133 -1.46 16.73 13.60
CA ALA A 133 -0.59 16.09 14.58
C ALA A 133 0.09 17.12 15.52
N TRP A 134 0.53 18.25 14.97
CA TRP A 134 1.14 19.33 15.74
C TRP A 134 0.14 20.06 16.65
N GLU A 135 -1.08 20.32 16.17
CA GLU A 135 -2.12 20.97 16.96
C GLU A 135 -2.54 20.13 18.16
N ARG A 136 -2.70 18.81 17.98
CA ARG A 136 -3.04 17.89 19.07
C ARG A 136 -1.96 17.84 20.16
N SER A 137 -0.69 17.97 19.76
CA SER A 137 0.46 17.97 20.68
C SER A 137 0.51 19.22 21.57
N ARG A 138 -0.03 20.36 21.11
CA ARG A 138 -0.04 21.63 21.86
C ARG A 138 -0.92 21.58 23.12
N SER A 139 -1.90 20.68 23.14
CA SER A 139 -2.88 20.54 24.23
C SER A 139 -2.39 19.73 25.43
N SER A 140 -1.21 19.10 25.34
CA SER A 140 -0.56 18.37 26.44
C SER A 140 0.56 19.21 27.05
N ALA A 141 0.61 19.31 28.39
CA ALA A 141 1.31 20.38 29.13
C ALA A 141 2.87 20.32 29.15
N GLY A 142 3.56 20.53 28.01
CA GLY A 142 5.04 20.54 27.93
C GLY A 142 5.66 21.26 26.71
N LYS A 143 5.60 22.59 26.65
CA LYS A 143 5.79 23.43 25.42
C LYS A 143 7.07 23.28 24.56
N HIS A 144 8.15 22.61 24.95
CA HIS A 144 9.41 22.63 24.18
C HIS A 144 9.84 21.33 23.48
N ASN A 145 9.36 20.15 23.88
CA ASN A 145 9.84 18.88 23.31
C ASN A 145 8.93 18.26 22.24
N HIS A 146 7.71 18.76 22.07
CA HIS A 146 6.69 18.08 21.26
C HIS A 146 6.93 18.12 19.75
N TYR A 147 7.28 19.27 19.16
CA TYR A 147 7.55 19.32 17.70
C TYR A 147 8.75 18.44 17.32
N MET A 148 9.76 18.37 18.18
CA MET A 148 10.89 17.46 18.01
C MET A 148 10.43 16.00 18.03
N THR A 149 9.61 15.60 19.00
CA THR A 149 9.05 14.24 19.05
C THR A 149 8.20 13.92 17.82
N GLN A 150 7.36 14.85 17.35
CA GLN A 150 6.57 14.68 16.13
C GLN A 150 7.48 14.50 14.90
N GLY A 151 8.50 15.36 14.75
CA GLY A 151 9.50 15.22 13.69
C GLY A 151 10.27 13.91 13.74
N LEU A 152 10.61 13.41 14.94
CA LEU A 152 11.23 12.10 15.12
C LEU A 152 10.31 10.96 14.67
N TRP A 153 9.00 11.04 14.91
CA TRP A 153 8.05 10.05 14.39
C TRP A 153 7.94 10.09 12.86
N VAL A 154 7.99 11.27 12.23
CA VAL A 154 8.05 11.39 10.76
C VAL A 154 9.32 10.72 10.23
N ILE A 155 10.48 11.03 10.82
CA ILE A 155 11.75 10.40 10.43
C ILE A 155 11.68 8.89 10.63
N LEU A 156 11.15 8.42 11.76
CA LEU A 156 11.02 7.00 12.03
C LEU A 156 10.12 6.31 11.01
N GLY A 157 9.00 6.92 10.63
CA GLY A 157 8.13 6.41 9.57
C GLY A 157 8.86 6.27 8.24
N LEU A 158 9.57 7.31 7.83
CA LEU A 158 10.39 7.30 6.61
C LEU A 158 11.47 6.21 6.67
N LEU A 159 12.19 6.09 7.80
CA LEU A 159 13.24 5.09 7.98
C LEU A 159 12.69 3.66 8.03
N VAL A 160 11.52 3.44 8.63
CA VAL A 160 10.87 2.12 8.64
C VAL A 160 10.53 1.71 7.21
N PHE A 161 9.95 2.61 6.41
CA PHE A 161 9.67 2.33 5.01
C PHE A 161 10.94 2.05 4.19
N LEU A 162 12.01 2.83 4.40
CA LEU A 162 13.33 2.57 3.82
C LEU A 162 13.88 1.19 4.21
N ILE A 163 13.80 0.82 5.48
CA ILE A 163 14.28 -0.48 5.97
C ILE A 163 13.43 -1.61 5.37
N LEU A 164 12.12 -1.45 5.31
CA LEU A 164 11.22 -2.44 4.74
C LEU A 164 11.52 -2.68 3.26
N GLU A 165 11.71 -1.62 2.46
CA GLU A 165 12.11 -1.78 1.07
C GLU A 165 13.49 -2.45 0.96
N LYS A 166 14.44 -2.06 1.81
CA LYS A 166 15.80 -2.65 1.82
C LYS A 166 15.85 -4.09 2.29
N MET A 167 14.91 -4.53 3.13
CA MET A 167 14.78 -5.93 3.56
C MET A 167 14.21 -6.81 2.44
N PHE A 168 13.45 -6.21 1.52
CA PHE A 168 12.80 -6.88 0.41
C PHE A 168 13.14 -6.20 -0.93
N PRO A 169 14.43 -6.05 -1.28
CA PRO A 169 14.82 -5.33 -2.47
C PRO A 169 14.31 -6.10 -3.68
N ASP A 170 13.75 -5.37 -4.64
CA ASP A 170 13.40 -5.94 -5.94
C ASP A 170 14.71 -6.41 -6.58
N ARG A 171 14.93 -7.74 -6.63
CA ARG A 171 16.19 -8.33 -7.12
C ARG A 171 16.22 -8.28 -8.63
N ASP A 172 16.15 -7.08 -9.21
CA ASP A 172 16.19 -6.86 -10.65
C ASP A 172 16.48 -5.41 -11.05
N SER A 173 17.76 -4.99 -11.01
CA SER A 173 18.23 -3.86 -11.84
C SER A 173 19.74 -3.79 -12.13
N ASN A 174 20.56 -4.80 -11.78
CA ASN A 174 22.00 -4.75 -12.08
C ASN A 174 22.63 -6.14 -12.35
N GLU A 175 22.20 -6.90 -13.36
CA GLU A 175 23.04 -7.97 -13.96
C GLU A 175 22.83 -8.22 -15.47
N ASP A 176 22.20 -7.29 -16.21
CA ASP A 176 22.14 -7.39 -17.69
C ASP A 176 23.14 -6.42 -18.33
N LEU A 177 24.45 -6.61 -18.11
CA LEU A 177 25.53 -6.03 -18.93
C LEU A 177 26.92 -6.61 -18.53
N SER A 178 27.14 -7.90 -18.78
CA SER A 178 28.49 -8.42 -19.00
C SER A 178 28.51 -9.34 -20.24
N SER A 179 28.74 -8.67 -21.37
CA SER A 179 29.54 -9.16 -22.49
C SER A 179 29.33 -10.62 -22.96
N ASN A 180 28.36 -10.81 -23.85
CA ASN A 180 28.58 -11.72 -24.98
C ASN A 180 29.47 -11.00 -25.99
N SER A 181 30.78 -11.20 -25.90
CA SER A 181 31.72 -10.76 -26.92
C SER A 181 32.76 -11.86 -27.17
N ASP A 182 32.33 -12.98 -27.75
CA ASP A 182 33.23 -13.82 -28.54
C ASP A 182 33.03 -13.48 -30.02
N LEU A 183 33.78 -12.45 -30.41
CA LEU A 183 33.99 -12.01 -31.78
C LEU A 183 34.72 -13.10 -32.55
N ASN A 184 34.06 -13.58 -33.61
CA ASN A 184 34.71 -14.13 -34.79
C ASN A 184 35.65 -13.07 -35.39
N SER A 185 36.97 -13.25 -35.26
CA SER A 185 37.96 -12.86 -36.30
C SER A 185 39.41 -13.08 -35.85
N HIS A 186 40.08 -14.07 -36.44
CA HIS A 186 41.51 -14.01 -36.79
C HIS A 186 41.66 -14.82 -38.09
N SER A 187 41.60 -14.15 -39.25
CA SER A 187 42.74 -13.58 -40.01
C SER A 187 43.50 -14.65 -40.80
N ALA A 188 43.38 -14.55 -42.13
CA ALA A 188 44.18 -15.29 -43.11
C ALA A 188 45.62 -14.76 -43.15
N SER A 189 46.62 -15.65 -43.15
CA SER A 189 47.76 -15.61 -44.08
C SER A 189 48.58 -16.92 -44.04
N GLU A 190 48.68 -17.53 -45.22
CA GLU A 190 49.73 -18.40 -45.81
C GLU A 190 50.55 -19.42 -44.98
N SER A 191 50.50 -20.69 -45.41
CA SER A 191 51.68 -21.42 -45.93
C SER A 191 51.30 -22.80 -46.51
N ILE A 192 52.01 -23.17 -47.57
CA ILE A 192 51.88 -24.39 -48.40
C ILE A 192 52.57 -25.59 -47.72
N SER A 193 51.94 -26.78 -47.70
CA SER A 193 52.58 -28.07 -48.08
C SER A 193 51.70 -29.32 -47.84
N ALA A 194 51.51 -30.05 -48.94
CA ALA A 194 51.50 -31.51 -49.15
C ALA A 194 50.94 -32.54 -48.12
N PHE A 195 50.12 -33.44 -48.69
CA PHE A 195 50.16 -34.93 -48.55
C PHE A 195 49.14 -35.67 -47.65
N SER A 196 48.27 -36.44 -48.34
CA SER A 196 47.79 -37.82 -48.08
C SER A 196 47.13 -38.22 -46.75
N GLY A 197 45.96 -38.86 -46.86
CA GLY A 197 45.47 -39.81 -45.85
C GLY A 197 43.95 -40.02 -45.81
N LYS A 198 43.47 -41.19 -46.28
CA LYS A 198 42.11 -41.71 -46.04
C LYS A 198 41.87 -41.95 -44.53
N ALA A 199 40.67 -41.68 -44.01
CA ALA A 199 39.85 -42.63 -43.24
C ALA A 199 38.59 -41.98 -42.61
N SER A 200 37.44 -42.62 -42.90
CA SER A 200 36.26 -42.94 -42.08
C SER A 200 35.81 -42.10 -40.86
N ALA A 201 34.48 -41.93 -40.82
CA ALA A 201 33.58 -41.90 -39.66
C ALA A 201 33.53 -40.67 -38.75
N SER A 202 32.38 -39.98 -38.76
CA SER A 202 31.43 -39.94 -37.64
C SER A 202 30.54 -38.69 -37.74
N LEU A 203 29.26 -38.86 -38.10
CA LEU A 203 28.24 -37.85 -37.84
C LEU A 203 28.08 -37.69 -36.33
N LYS A 204 28.70 -36.66 -35.74
CA LYS A 204 28.40 -36.23 -34.36
C LYS A 204 27.34 -35.13 -34.37
N ASN A 205 26.10 -35.57 -34.35
CA ASN A 205 24.93 -34.74 -34.09
C ASN A 205 24.85 -34.44 -32.58
N GLY A 206 25.65 -33.49 -32.07
CA GLY A 206 25.83 -33.26 -30.62
C GLY A 206 25.45 -31.87 -30.10
N HIS A 207 25.44 -30.83 -30.94
CA HIS A 207 25.32 -29.44 -30.45
C HIS A 207 23.88 -28.97 -30.15
N ARG A 208 22.85 -29.73 -30.55
CA ARG A 208 21.45 -29.31 -30.36
C ARG A 208 20.90 -29.59 -28.96
N ALA A 209 21.45 -30.56 -28.23
CA ALA A 209 20.94 -30.97 -26.92
C ALA A 209 21.39 -30.03 -25.77
N GLU A 210 22.63 -29.53 -25.83
CA GLU A 210 23.20 -28.56 -24.86
C GLU A 210 22.53 -27.18 -25.01
N SER A 211 22.34 -26.70 -26.25
CA SER A 211 21.63 -25.45 -26.53
C SER A 211 20.17 -25.47 -26.05
N TRP A 212 19.47 -26.60 -26.20
CA TRP A 212 18.09 -26.74 -25.71
C TRP A 212 17.98 -26.85 -24.20
N LYS A 213 18.95 -27.48 -23.52
CA LYS A 213 19.01 -27.54 -22.06
C LYS A 213 19.32 -26.17 -21.46
N SER A 214 20.32 -25.47 -22.01
CA SER A 214 20.67 -24.10 -21.62
C SER A 214 19.50 -23.12 -21.85
N SER A 215 18.79 -23.22 -22.98
CA SER A 215 17.60 -22.42 -23.26
C SER A 215 16.41 -22.75 -22.34
N LYS A 216 16.21 -24.02 -21.95
CA LYS A 216 15.18 -24.39 -20.97
C LYS A 216 15.52 -23.92 -19.57
N GLN A 217 16.79 -23.99 -19.18
CA GLN A 217 17.25 -23.53 -17.88
C GLN A 217 17.13 -22.00 -17.75
N SER A 218 17.52 -21.24 -18.78
CA SER A 218 17.36 -19.76 -18.77
C SER A 218 15.89 -19.32 -18.81
N LEU A 219 15.02 -20.05 -19.51
CA LEU A 219 13.57 -19.79 -19.46
C LEU A 219 12.96 -20.15 -18.10
N GLN A 220 13.45 -21.19 -17.44
CA GLN A 220 12.98 -21.59 -16.11
C GLN A 220 13.47 -20.62 -15.02
N GLU A 221 14.72 -20.17 -15.08
CA GLU A 221 15.28 -19.14 -14.21
C GLU A 221 14.55 -17.80 -14.42
N ARG A 222 14.31 -17.39 -15.66
CA ARG A 222 13.50 -16.20 -15.98
C ARG A 222 12.07 -16.32 -15.48
N SER A 223 11.44 -17.49 -15.59
CA SER A 223 10.08 -17.73 -15.10
C SER A 223 10.00 -17.69 -13.57
N GLN A 224 11.02 -18.20 -12.86
CA GLN A 224 11.11 -18.12 -11.41
C GLN A 224 11.35 -16.68 -10.94
N LYS A 225 12.26 -15.95 -11.61
CA LYS A 225 12.58 -14.54 -11.31
C LYS A 225 11.34 -13.64 -11.42
N ILE A 226 10.60 -13.79 -12.51
CA ILE A 226 9.35 -13.08 -12.80
C ILE A 226 8.26 -13.36 -11.74
N LYS A 227 8.19 -14.59 -11.22
CA LYS A 227 7.26 -14.94 -10.12
C LYS A 227 7.68 -14.32 -8.80
N THR A 228 8.99 -14.29 -8.50
CA THR A 228 9.53 -13.67 -7.28
C THR A 228 9.21 -12.18 -7.23
N CYS A 229 9.39 -11.45 -8.34
CA CYS A 229 9.01 -10.03 -8.46
C CYS A 229 7.51 -9.82 -8.12
N GLY A 230 6.61 -10.67 -8.64
CA GLY A 230 5.19 -10.61 -8.30
C GLY A 230 4.87 -10.81 -6.80
N TYR A 231 5.60 -11.69 -6.11
CA TYR A 231 5.41 -11.87 -4.66
C TYR A 231 6.02 -10.73 -3.83
N LEU A 232 7.16 -10.17 -4.25
CA LEU A 232 7.75 -9.00 -3.61
C LEU A 232 6.82 -7.78 -3.73
N ASN A 233 6.20 -7.59 -4.90
CA ASN A 233 5.17 -6.57 -5.08
C ASN A 233 4.02 -6.73 -4.10
N LEU A 234 3.48 -7.95 -3.94
CA LEU A 234 2.39 -8.19 -2.99
C LEU A 234 2.78 -7.92 -1.55
N LEU A 235 4.04 -8.15 -1.20
CA LEU A 235 4.55 -7.85 0.13
C LEU A 235 4.63 -6.34 0.35
N ALA A 236 5.10 -5.57 -0.64
CA ALA A 236 5.06 -4.11 -0.61
C ALA A 236 3.61 -3.62 -0.43
N ASN A 237 2.67 -4.13 -1.24
CA ASN A 237 1.24 -3.82 -1.11
C ASN A 237 0.67 -4.18 0.28
N CYS A 238 1.17 -5.22 0.95
CA CYS A 238 0.74 -5.53 2.32
C CYS A 238 1.18 -4.47 3.32
N ILE A 239 2.41 -3.98 3.18
CA ILE A 239 3.00 -2.95 4.04
C ILE A 239 2.29 -1.62 3.83
N ASP A 240 2.02 -1.26 2.57
CA ASP A 240 1.29 -0.05 2.21
C ASP A 240 -0.14 -0.11 2.74
N ASN A 241 -0.86 -1.21 2.46
CA ASN A 241 -2.22 -1.42 2.99
C ASN A 241 -2.26 -1.33 4.52
N PHE A 242 -1.32 -1.96 5.23
CA PHE A 242 -1.24 -1.85 6.69
C PHE A 242 -1.15 -0.39 7.14
N THR A 243 -0.26 0.37 6.51
CA THR A 243 -0.01 1.78 6.84
C THR A 243 -1.20 2.66 6.45
N HIS A 244 -1.88 2.37 5.35
CA HIS A 244 -3.14 3.01 4.97
C HIS A 244 -4.22 2.78 6.03
N GLY A 245 -4.37 1.54 6.51
CA GLY A 245 -5.25 1.22 7.62
C GLY A 245 -4.94 2.00 8.89
N LEU A 246 -3.65 2.04 9.25
CA LEU A 246 -3.15 2.79 10.39
C LEU A 246 -3.44 4.29 10.27
N ALA A 247 -3.21 4.88 9.10
CA ALA A 247 -3.45 6.30 8.82
C ALA A 247 -4.93 6.66 8.82
N VAL A 248 -5.78 5.85 8.16
CA VAL A 248 -7.24 6.03 8.14
C VAL A 248 -7.81 6.02 9.55
N ALA A 249 -7.50 4.98 10.32
CA ALA A 249 -8.00 4.86 11.69
C ALA A 249 -7.43 5.95 12.60
N GLY A 250 -6.12 6.21 12.54
CA GLY A 250 -5.49 7.30 13.28
C GLY A 250 -6.15 8.65 13.01
N SER A 251 -6.52 8.91 11.77
CA SER A 251 -7.20 10.14 11.33
C SER A 251 -8.63 10.24 11.86
N PHE A 252 -9.41 9.15 11.83
CA PHE A 252 -10.76 9.12 12.42
C PHE A 252 -10.74 9.22 13.95
N LEU A 253 -9.68 8.74 14.61
CA LEU A 253 -9.45 8.96 16.05
C LEU A 253 -9.19 10.43 16.39
N VAL A 254 -8.74 11.23 15.42
CA VAL A 254 -8.59 12.67 15.58
C VAL A 254 -9.92 13.38 15.34
N SER A 255 -10.49 13.24 14.15
CA SER A 255 -11.80 13.78 13.83
C SER A 255 -12.42 13.11 12.60
N LYS A 256 -13.74 13.22 12.46
CA LYS A 256 -14.48 12.73 11.28
C LYS A 256 -13.97 13.41 10.00
N LYS A 257 -13.73 14.73 10.05
CA LYS A 257 -13.13 15.51 8.97
C LYS A 257 -11.80 14.91 8.55
N VAL A 258 -10.90 14.71 9.52
CA VAL A 258 -9.54 14.27 9.24
C VAL A 258 -9.55 12.88 8.63
N GLY A 259 -10.35 11.96 9.19
CA GLY A 259 -10.53 10.62 8.64
C GLY A 259 -11.03 10.57 7.19
N PHE A 260 -12.04 11.38 6.83
CA PHE A 260 -12.56 11.39 5.45
C PHE A 260 -11.53 11.94 4.45
N LEU A 261 -10.85 13.02 4.79
CA LEU A 261 -9.81 13.61 3.94
C LEU A 261 -8.65 12.65 3.71
N THR A 262 -8.13 12.04 4.77
CA THR A 262 -7.06 11.03 4.68
C THR A 262 -7.50 9.82 3.85
N THR A 263 -8.71 9.30 4.07
CA THR A 263 -9.23 8.16 3.30
C THR A 263 -9.32 8.48 1.81
N PHE A 264 -9.80 9.67 1.47
CA PHE A 264 -9.91 10.12 0.09
C PHE A 264 -8.52 10.31 -0.55
N ALA A 265 -7.58 10.95 0.15
CA ALA A 265 -6.22 11.14 -0.32
C ALA A 265 -5.50 9.80 -0.57
N ILE A 266 -5.73 8.82 0.32
CA ILE A 266 -5.20 7.47 0.15
C ILE A 266 -5.79 6.83 -1.09
N LEU A 267 -7.12 6.85 -1.26
CA LEU A 267 -7.76 6.30 -2.45
C LEU A 267 -7.24 6.93 -3.76
N LEU A 268 -6.97 8.23 -3.76
CA LEU A 268 -6.47 8.93 -4.94
C LEU A 268 -5.13 8.40 -5.43
N HIS A 269 -4.22 7.99 -4.53
CA HIS A 269 -2.92 7.45 -4.93
C HIS A 269 -2.84 5.93 -4.95
N GLU A 270 -3.72 5.25 -4.21
CA GLU A 270 -3.79 3.81 -4.20
C GLU A 270 -4.38 3.26 -5.49
N ILE A 271 -5.41 3.92 -6.05
CA ILE A 271 -6.03 3.47 -7.31
C ILE A 271 -5.01 3.38 -8.46
N PRO A 272 -4.19 4.42 -8.72
CA PRO A 272 -3.15 4.36 -9.76
C PRO A 272 -2.06 3.33 -9.44
N HIS A 273 -1.65 3.20 -8.18
CA HIS A 273 -0.66 2.21 -7.75
C HIS A 273 -1.14 0.78 -7.97
N GLU A 274 -2.36 0.45 -7.54
CA GLU A 274 -2.94 -0.88 -7.69
C GLU A 274 -3.08 -1.30 -9.17
N VAL A 275 -3.27 -0.34 -10.08
CA VAL A 275 -3.24 -0.58 -11.53
C VAL A 275 -1.84 -1.01 -12.00
N GLY A 276 -0.78 -0.38 -11.48
CA GLY A 276 0.61 -0.76 -11.72
C GLY A 276 0.95 -2.13 -11.16
N ASP A 277 0.60 -2.38 -9.90
CA ASP A 277 0.82 -3.66 -9.21
C ASP A 277 0.10 -4.82 -9.91
N PHE A 278 -1.12 -4.56 -10.38
CA PHE A 278 -1.89 -5.54 -11.13
C PHE A 278 -1.17 -5.91 -12.43
N ALA A 279 -0.55 -4.93 -13.10
CA ALA A 279 0.26 -5.18 -14.29
C ALA A 279 1.50 -6.02 -13.99
N ILE A 280 2.16 -5.79 -12.85
CA ILE A 280 3.31 -6.58 -12.39
C ILE A 280 2.89 -8.02 -12.10
N LEU A 281 1.74 -8.25 -11.44
CA LEU A 281 1.20 -9.59 -11.21
C LEU A 281 0.84 -10.34 -12.50
N LEU A 282 0.23 -9.65 -13.47
CA LEU A 282 -0.03 -10.26 -14.78
C LEU A 282 1.27 -10.64 -15.51
N ARG A 283 2.33 -9.81 -15.39
CA ARG A 283 3.66 -10.13 -15.93
C ARG A 283 4.31 -11.29 -15.18
N ALA A 284 4.08 -11.40 -13.87
CA ALA A 284 4.50 -12.50 -13.01
C ALA A 284 3.86 -13.86 -13.38
N GLY A 285 2.84 -13.85 -14.25
CA GLY A 285 2.16 -15.04 -14.76
C GLY A 285 0.89 -15.40 -14.01
N PHE A 286 0.41 -14.52 -13.11
CA PHE A 286 -0.90 -14.68 -12.49
C PHE A 286 -2.01 -14.37 -13.50
N ASP A 287 -3.10 -15.14 -13.45
CA ASP A 287 -4.31 -14.77 -14.17
C ASP A 287 -5.02 -13.59 -13.46
N ARG A 288 -5.88 -12.87 -14.18
CA ARG A 288 -6.57 -11.68 -13.67
C ARG A 288 -7.33 -11.92 -12.36
N CYS A 289 -8.04 -13.04 -12.28
CA CYS A 289 -8.87 -13.31 -11.11
C CYS A 289 -7.99 -13.74 -9.92
N SER A 290 -6.86 -14.42 -10.17
CA SER A 290 -5.87 -14.67 -9.12
C SER A 290 -5.18 -13.38 -8.66
N ALA A 291 -4.74 -12.52 -9.58
CA ALA A 291 -4.10 -11.24 -9.25
C ALA A 291 -5.03 -10.36 -8.38
N ALA A 292 -6.29 -10.18 -8.82
CA ALA A 292 -7.28 -9.42 -8.06
C ALA A 292 -7.58 -10.05 -6.69
N ARG A 293 -7.59 -11.38 -6.59
CA ARG A 293 -7.77 -12.06 -5.30
C ARG A 293 -6.58 -11.85 -4.37
N MET A 294 -5.36 -11.80 -4.90
CA MET A 294 -4.15 -11.59 -4.11
C MET A 294 -4.08 -10.15 -3.60
N GLN A 295 -4.36 -9.15 -4.44
CA GLN A 295 -4.51 -7.75 -4.02
C GLN A 295 -5.65 -7.60 -2.99
N LEU A 296 -6.80 -8.23 -3.22
CA LEU A 296 -7.86 -8.22 -2.20
C LEU A 296 -7.47 -8.92 -0.88
N SER A 297 -6.49 -9.83 -0.90
CA SER A 297 -5.98 -10.43 0.33
C SER A 297 -5.08 -9.47 1.10
N THR A 298 -4.36 -8.56 0.42
CA THR A 298 -3.56 -7.51 1.08
C THR A 298 -4.45 -6.47 1.78
N ALA A 299 -5.67 -6.24 1.28
CA ALA A 299 -6.68 -5.41 1.94
C ALA A 299 -7.00 -5.84 3.38
N LEU A 300 -6.94 -7.14 3.69
CA LEU A 300 -7.12 -7.62 5.07
C LEU A 300 -6.03 -7.07 6.00
N VAL A 301 -4.81 -6.89 5.50
CA VAL A 301 -3.70 -6.32 6.26
C VAL A 301 -3.97 -4.85 6.57
N GLY A 302 -4.63 -4.12 5.67
CA GLY A 302 -5.08 -2.75 5.96
C GLY A 302 -6.15 -2.68 7.03
N VAL A 303 -7.11 -3.61 7.04
CA VAL A 303 -8.06 -3.73 8.15
C VAL A 303 -7.33 -4.02 9.47
N LEU A 304 -6.30 -4.87 9.45
CA LEU A 304 -5.48 -5.15 10.64
C LEU A 304 -4.73 -3.90 11.13
N GLY A 305 -4.19 -3.08 10.23
CA GLY A 305 -3.56 -1.80 10.56
C GLY A 305 -4.54 -0.83 11.23
N ALA A 306 -5.77 -0.76 10.74
CA ALA A 306 -6.83 0.04 11.35
C ALA A 306 -7.20 -0.47 12.75
N CYS A 307 -7.33 -1.78 12.92
CA CYS A 307 -7.59 -2.38 14.23
C CYS A 307 -6.45 -2.13 15.20
N PHE A 308 -5.19 -2.20 14.73
CA PHE A 308 -4.02 -1.89 15.53
C PHE A 308 -4.04 -0.44 16.02
N ALA A 309 -4.35 0.53 15.15
CA ALA A 309 -4.49 1.94 15.50
C ALA A 309 -5.56 2.16 16.58
N LEU A 310 -6.73 1.53 16.42
CA LEU A 310 -7.87 1.64 17.35
C LEU A 310 -7.56 0.99 18.70
N CYS A 311 -6.88 -0.14 18.72
CA CYS A 311 -6.46 -0.83 19.94
C CYS A 311 -5.31 -0.12 20.66
N ALA A 312 -4.44 0.58 19.93
CA ALA A 312 -3.37 1.40 20.51
C ALA A 312 -3.91 2.62 21.28
N GLN A 313 -5.19 2.98 21.11
CA GLN A 313 -5.83 4.03 21.88
C GLN A 313 -6.21 3.53 23.29
N SER A 314 -5.36 3.80 24.29
CA SER A 314 -5.62 3.45 25.69
C SER A 314 -6.64 4.42 26.33
N PRO A 315 -7.72 3.92 26.98
CA PRO A 315 -8.69 4.75 27.71
C PRO A 315 -8.16 5.43 28.98
N LYS A 316 -6.97 5.03 29.46
CA LYS A 316 -6.38 5.53 30.71
C LYS A 316 -5.00 6.09 30.39
N GLY A 317 -4.88 7.40 30.51
CA GLY A 317 -3.81 8.24 29.99
C GLY A 317 -2.39 7.67 30.04
N THR A 318 -1.81 7.49 28.86
CA THR A 318 -0.44 7.92 28.55
C THR A 318 -0.34 7.89 27.02
N GLU A 319 -0.30 9.09 26.42
CA GLU A 319 -0.16 9.37 24.98
C GLU A 319 -1.35 8.97 24.09
N ASN A 320 -1.99 9.97 23.47
CA ASN A 320 -2.97 9.74 22.41
C ASN A 320 -2.27 8.99 21.28
N ALA A 321 -2.77 7.81 20.89
CA ALA A 321 -2.23 7.05 19.75
C ALA A 321 -2.09 7.91 18.47
N THR A 322 -2.96 8.91 18.32
CA THR A 322 -2.91 9.90 17.24
C THR A 322 -1.60 10.72 17.21
N ALA A 323 -0.95 10.93 18.35
CA ALA A 323 0.26 11.73 18.47
C ALA A 323 1.50 11.08 17.85
N TRP A 324 1.49 9.77 17.63
CA TRP A 324 2.59 9.10 16.93
C TRP A 324 2.12 8.51 15.59
N ILE A 325 0.86 8.08 15.48
CA ILE A 325 0.34 7.46 14.25
C ILE A 325 0.37 8.44 13.07
N LEU A 326 -0.18 9.64 13.22
CA LEU A 326 -0.23 10.63 12.14
C LEU A 326 1.16 11.03 11.63
N PRO A 327 2.13 11.44 12.48
CA PRO A 327 3.47 11.76 11.99
C PRO A 327 4.20 10.54 11.45
N PHE A 328 4.06 9.35 12.06
CA PHE A 328 4.67 8.12 11.55
C PHE A 328 4.17 7.78 10.14
N THR A 329 2.84 7.76 9.95
CA THR A 329 2.23 7.48 8.65
C THR A 329 2.55 8.56 7.62
N SER A 330 2.64 9.83 8.03
CA SER A 330 3.13 10.92 7.18
C SER A 330 4.55 10.68 6.66
N GLY A 331 5.45 10.17 7.52
CA GLY A 331 6.80 9.78 7.13
C GLY A 331 6.82 8.66 6.08
N GLY A 332 5.96 7.65 6.25
CA GLY A 332 5.77 6.58 5.26
C GLY A 332 5.21 7.11 3.94
N PHE A 333 4.20 7.98 3.98
CA PHE A 333 3.61 8.58 2.78
C PHE A 333 4.61 9.47 2.02
N LEU A 334 5.46 10.21 2.74
CA LEU A 334 6.56 10.95 2.12
C LEU A 334 7.55 10.02 1.44
N TYR A 335 7.86 8.88 2.05
CA TYR A 335 8.73 7.89 1.46
C TYR A 335 8.12 7.32 0.16
N ILE A 336 6.88 6.86 0.20
CA ILE A 336 6.15 6.37 -0.98
C ILE A 336 6.19 7.44 -2.08
N ALA A 337 5.74 8.65 -1.78
CA ALA A 337 5.67 9.74 -2.75
C ALA A 337 7.04 10.07 -3.37
N LEU A 338 8.06 10.31 -2.54
CA LEU A 338 9.34 10.90 -2.99
C LEU A 338 10.37 9.87 -3.44
N VAL A 339 10.33 8.65 -2.89
CA VAL A 339 11.33 7.61 -3.18
C VAL A 339 10.78 6.56 -4.14
N ASN A 340 9.53 6.13 -3.98
CA ASN A 340 9.01 5.06 -4.84
C ASN A 340 8.46 5.60 -6.16
N VAL A 341 7.94 6.83 -6.18
CA VAL A 341 7.13 7.30 -7.31
C VAL A 341 7.77 8.45 -8.08
N VAL A 342 8.30 9.47 -7.40
CA VAL A 342 8.94 10.61 -8.06
C VAL A 342 10.09 10.20 -8.98
N PRO A 343 10.97 9.23 -8.65
CA PRO A 343 12.04 8.82 -9.56
C PRO A 343 11.53 8.37 -10.94
N ASP A 344 10.46 7.58 -10.98
CA ASP A 344 9.83 7.13 -12.24
C ASP A 344 9.28 8.28 -13.10
N LEU A 345 8.87 9.38 -12.46
CA LEU A 345 8.44 10.61 -13.13
C LEU A 345 9.63 11.42 -13.65
N LEU A 346 10.77 11.40 -12.94
CA LEU A 346 11.99 12.12 -13.33
C LEU A 346 12.68 11.50 -14.56
N GLU A 347 12.41 10.23 -14.88
CA GLU A 347 12.90 9.56 -16.10
C GLU A 347 12.20 10.03 -17.40
N GLU A 348 11.21 10.93 -17.32
CA GLU A 348 10.50 11.44 -18.49
C GLU A 348 11.38 12.32 -19.39
N SER A 349 11.65 11.85 -20.61
CA SER A 349 12.51 12.55 -21.56
C SER A 349 11.83 13.73 -22.28
N SER A 350 10.49 13.74 -22.35
CA SER A 350 9.76 14.74 -23.11
C SER A 350 9.34 15.94 -22.25
N LEU A 351 9.85 17.13 -22.60
CA LEU A 351 9.60 18.37 -21.83
C LEU A 351 8.11 18.69 -21.66
N ARG A 352 7.30 18.44 -22.68
CA ARG A 352 5.85 18.68 -22.62
C ARG A 352 5.17 17.79 -21.58
N GLN A 353 5.58 16.52 -21.49
CA GLN A 353 5.02 15.60 -20.51
C GLN A 353 5.52 15.92 -19.11
N SER A 354 6.80 16.24 -18.95
CA SER A 354 7.35 16.69 -17.68
C SER A 354 6.61 17.93 -17.14
N PHE A 355 6.36 18.93 -17.99
CA PHE A 355 5.56 20.11 -17.60
C PHE A 355 4.13 19.72 -17.20
N LEU A 356 3.50 18.82 -17.94
CA LEU A 356 2.14 18.33 -17.62
C LEU A 356 2.11 17.55 -16.30
N GLN A 357 3.11 16.71 -16.02
CA GLN A 357 3.25 15.98 -14.76
C GLN A 357 3.39 16.94 -13.57
N ILE A 358 4.21 17.97 -13.70
CA ILE A 358 4.36 19.02 -12.68
C ILE A 358 3.01 19.73 -12.44
N LEU A 359 2.30 20.12 -13.51
CA LEU A 359 0.98 20.73 -13.41
C LEU A 359 -0.03 19.81 -12.70
N LEU A 360 0.04 18.51 -12.98
CA LEU A 360 -0.81 17.51 -12.34
C LEU A 360 -0.49 17.32 -10.85
N ILE A 361 0.79 17.37 -10.45
CA ILE A 361 1.19 17.39 -9.03
C ILE A 361 0.57 18.61 -8.34
N PHE A 362 0.72 19.81 -8.90
CA PHE A 362 0.10 21.02 -8.34
C PHE A 362 -1.42 20.93 -8.31
N CYS A 363 -2.04 20.34 -9.33
CA CYS A 363 -3.48 20.09 -9.37
C CYS A 363 -3.92 19.16 -8.22
N GLY A 364 -3.18 18.08 -7.96
CA GLY A 364 -3.45 17.18 -6.83
C GLY A 364 -3.36 17.88 -5.48
N VAL A 365 -2.30 18.68 -5.26
CA VAL A 365 -2.16 19.50 -4.04
C VAL A 365 -3.32 20.49 -3.90
N ALA A 366 -3.70 21.16 -5.00
CA ALA A 366 -4.80 22.11 -5.01
C ALA A 366 -6.14 21.45 -4.68
N VAL A 367 -6.42 20.25 -5.22
CA VAL A 367 -7.61 19.47 -4.89
C VAL A 367 -7.66 19.17 -3.39
N MET A 368 -6.54 18.76 -2.79
CA MET A 368 -6.48 18.52 -1.35
C MET A 368 -6.68 19.79 -0.52
N ALA A 369 -6.09 20.91 -0.93
CA ALA A 369 -6.30 22.20 -0.28
C ALA A 369 -7.78 22.62 -0.32
N VAL A 370 -8.43 22.48 -1.48
CA VAL A 370 -9.86 22.80 -1.65
C VAL A 370 -10.73 21.86 -0.83
N LEU A 371 -10.45 20.56 -0.82
CA LEU A 371 -11.19 19.61 0.00
C LEU A 371 -11.04 19.91 1.48
N SER A 372 -9.85 20.25 1.94
CA SER A 372 -9.63 20.65 3.33
C SER A 372 -10.48 21.87 3.71
N ALA A 373 -10.56 22.87 2.83
CA ALA A 373 -11.37 24.07 3.03
C ALA A 373 -12.89 23.86 2.93
N ILE A 374 -13.35 22.86 2.18
CA ILE A 374 -14.79 22.53 2.06
C ILE A 374 -15.28 21.71 3.26
N VAL A 375 -14.39 20.90 3.85
CA VAL A 375 -14.73 20.03 4.99
C VAL A 375 -14.52 20.76 6.33
N ASP A 376 -13.91 21.95 6.34
CA ASP A 376 -13.98 22.94 7.45
C ASP A 376 -15.39 23.51 7.61
#